data_AF-A0A3D2M5Y2-F1
#
_entry.id   AF-A0A3D2M5Y2-F1
#
_cell.length_a   1.000
_cell.length_b   1.000
_cell.length_c   1.000
_cell.angle_alpha   90.00
_cell.angle_beta   90.00
_cell.angle_gamma   90.00
#
_symmetry.space_group_name_H-M   'P 1'
#
loop_
_entity.id
_entity.type
_entity.pdbx_description
1 polymer ?
#
loop_
_entity_poly.entity_id
_entity_poly.type
_entity_poly.pdbx_seq_one_letter_code
_entity_poly.pdbx_strand_id
1 'polypeptide(L)' 'TVKADVSERLGSDTYCHVITQTGEPLTMRIRGDFTPRYGETLSLALDATHCHLFDSNGLAVGQLLQQVA' A
#
# COMPACT_ATOMS: atom_id res chain seq x y z
N THR A 1 4.89 -1.65 -9.57
CA THR A 1 4.26 -0.30 -9.60
C THR A 1 2.77 -0.45 -9.38
N VAL A 2 2.08 0.64 -9.09
CA VAL A 2 0.62 0.69 -8.89
C VAL A 2 0.03 1.84 -9.73
N LYS A 3 -1.29 1.81 -9.95
CA LYS A 3 -2.03 2.85 -10.67
C LYS A 3 -2.90 3.64 -9.73
N ALA A 4 -2.78 4.97 -9.72
CA ALA A 4 -3.64 5.83 -8.93
C ALA A 4 -5.08 5.80 -9.44
N ASP A 5 -6.04 5.70 -8.52
CA ASP A 5 -7.48 5.68 -8.82
C ASP A 5 -8.17 6.89 -8.18
N VAL A 6 -8.21 6.95 -6.85
CA VAL A 6 -8.87 8.05 -6.11
C VAL A 6 -7.93 8.62 -5.05
N SER A 7 -7.92 9.95 -4.89
CA SER A 7 -7.20 10.64 -3.80
C SER A 7 -8.17 11.46 -2.94
N GLU A 8 -8.18 11.20 -1.65
CA GLU A 8 -8.98 11.89 -0.64
C GLU A 8 -8.08 12.78 0.22
N ARG A 9 -8.30 14.10 0.19
CA ARG A 9 -7.50 15.07 0.95
C ARG A 9 -8.22 15.43 2.24
N LEU A 10 -7.64 15.08 3.38
CA LEU A 10 -8.22 15.23 4.71
C LEU A 10 -7.41 16.21 5.57
N GLY A 11 -6.86 17.25 4.95
CA GLY A 11 -6.06 18.28 5.62
C GLY A 11 -4.63 17.81 5.89
N SER A 12 -4.40 17.10 7.00
CA SER A 12 -3.05 16.64 7.40
C SER A 12 -2.55 15.45 6.59
N ASP A 13 -3.46 14.70 5.99
CA ASP A 13 -3.18 13.46 5.29
C ASP A 13 -3.96 13.40 3.98
N THR A 14 -3.39 12.72 3.01
CA THR A 14 -4.06 12.27 1.80
C THR A 14 -4.14 10.75 1.82
N TYR A 15 -5.35 10.22 1.64
CA TYR A 15 -5.56 8.80 1.36
C TYR A 15 -5.59 8.61 -0.15
N CYS A 16 -4.73 7.75 -0.69
CA CYS A 16 -4.69 7.44 -2.11
C CYS A 16 -5.02 5.97 -2.31
N HIS A 17 -6.11 5.71 -3.03
CA HIS A 17 -6.49 4.38 -3.49
C HIS A 17 -5.78 4.10 -4.80
N VAL A 18 -5.14 2.94 -4.87
CA VAL A 18 -4.36 2.49 -6.01
C VAL A 18 -4.73 1.07 -6.39
N ILE A 19 -4.54 0.73 -7.66
CA ILE A 19 -4.74 -0.63 -8.18
C ILE A 19 -3.37 -1.25 -8.50
N THR A 20 -3.11 -2.45 -7.98
CA THR A 20 -1.88 -3.20 -8.29
C THR A 20 -1.90 -3.71 -9.74
N GLN A 21 -0.77 -4.24 -10.19
CA GLN A 21 -0.70 -4.90 -11.50
C GLN A 21 -1.58 -6.16 -11.59
N THR A 22 -1.92 -6.78 -10.44
CA THR A 22 -2.84 -7.92 -10.35
C THR A 22 -4.31 -7.50 -10.27
N GLY A 23 -4.60 -6.20 -10.26
CA GLY A 23 -5.97 -5.67 -10.15
C GLY A 23 -6.49 -5.57 -8.71
N GLU A 24 -5.65 -5.83 -7.71
CA GLU A 24 -6.02 -5.75 -6.30
C GLU A 24 -5.97 -4.30 -5.82
N PRO A 25 -6.96 -3.83 -5.04
CA PRO A 25 -6.95 -2.49 -4.49
C PRO A 25 -6.04 -2.41 -3.27
N LEU A 26 -5.31 -1.30 -3.15
CA LEU A 26 -4.55 -0.92 -1.96
C LEU A 26 -4.86 0.52 -1.57
N THR A 27 -4.84 0.81 -0.28
CA THR A 27 -5.00 2.16 0.25
C THR A 27 -3.69 2.64 0.88
N MET A 28 -3.19 3.77 0.41
CA MET A 28 -1.98 4.42 0.90
C MET A 28 -2.37 5.65 1.72
N ARG A 29 -1.80 5.79 2.93
CA ARG A 29 -1.89 7.04 3.71
C ARG A 29 -0.59 7.81 3.56
N ILE A 30 -0.69 9.04 3.09
CA ILE A 30 0.47 9.91 2.83
C ILE A 30 0.26 11.20 3.63
N ARG A 31 1.26 11.62 4.39
CA ARG A 31 1.20 12.89 5.11
C ARG A 31 1.29 14.06 4.15
N GLY A 32 0.48 15.08 4.40
CA GLY A 32 0.42 16.31 3.61
C GLY A 32 -0.35 16.16 2.31
N ASP A 33 -0.01 17.04 1.38
CA ASP A 33 -0.69 17.14 0.09
C ASP A 33 -0.04 16.22 -0.94
N PHE A 34 -0.81 15.24 -1.40
CA PHE A 34 -0.38 14.31 -2.44
C PHE A 34 -1.43 14.28 -3.55
N THR A 35 -1.06 14.72 -4.75
CA THR A 35 -2.01 14.96 -5.84
C THR A 35 -1.65 14.16 -7.10
N PRO A 36 -1.70 12.81 -7.04
CA PRO A 36 -1.46 11.99 -8.21
C PRO A 36 -2.60 12.21 -9.21
N ARG A 37 -2.29 12.11 -10.51
CA ARG A 37 -3.32 12.11 -11.54
C ARG A 37 -4.01 10.74 -11.56
N TYR A 38 -5.29 10.73 -11.94
CA TYR A 38 -5.99 9.49 -12.26
C TYR A 38 -5.20 8.67 -13.28
N GLY A 39 -4.98 7.38 -13.01
CA GLY A 39 -4.23 6.47 -13.86
C GLY A 39 -2.71 6.65 -13.84
N GLU A 40 -2.17 7.55 -13.02
CA GLU A 40 -0.73 7.76 -12.87
C GLU A 40 -0.05 6.49 -12.35
N THR A 41 1.10 6.15 -12.92
CA THR A 41 1.92 5.03 -12.44
C THR A 41 2.77 5.50 -11.27
N LEU A 42 2.59 4.88 -10.11
CA LEU A 42 3.35 5.17 -8.90
C LEU A 42 4.27 3.98 -8.55
N SER A 43 5.41 4.29 -7.96
CA SER A 43 6.28 3.28 -7.34
C SER A 43 5.90 3.12 -5.87
N LEU A 44 5.67 1.88 -5.44
CA LEU A 44 5.33 1.54 -4.07
C LEU A 44 6.50 0.77 -3.46
N ALA A 45 6.96 1.20 -2.28
CA ALA A 45 7.91 0.48 -1.46
C ALA A 45 7.22 0.06 -0.17
N LEU A 46 7.39 -1.20 0.23
CA LEU A 46 6.90 -1.74 1.48
C LEU A 46 8.09 -2.06 2.37
N ASP A 47 8.04 -1.59 3.61
CA ASP A 47 8.97 -2.04 4.63
C ASP A 47 8.47 -3.37 5.20
N ALA A 48 9.20 -4.44 4.89
CA ALA A 48 8.86 -5.79 5.31
C ALA A 48 8.76 -5.95 6.83
N THR A 49 9.38 -5.06 7.62
CA THR A 49 9.26 -5.05 9.08
C THR A 49 7.86 -4.66 9.57
N HIS A 50 7.07 -4.00 8.73
CA HIS A 50 5.68 -3.61 9.00
C HIS A 50 4.65 -4.52 8.29
N CYS A 51 5.09 -5.56 7.59
CA CYS A 51 4.20 -6.50 6.89
C CYS A 51 3.75 -7.63 7.81
N HIS A 52 2.49 -8.04 7.63
CA HIS A 52 1.89 -9.18 8.31
C HIS A 52 1.67 -10.32 7.32
N LEU A 53 1.99 -11.55 7.72
CA LEU A 53 1.76 -12.77 6.94
C LEU A 53 0.71 -13.65 7.64
N PHE A 54 -0.21 -14.20 6.86
CA PHE A 54 -1.27 -15.08 7.34
C PHE A 54 -1.23 -16.40 6.57
N ASP A 55 -1.48 -17.52 7.27
CA ASP A 55 -1.60 -18.84 6.64
C ASP A 55 -2.97 -19.03 5.97
N SER A 56 -3.19 -20.19 5.35
CA SER A 56 -4.45 -20.52 4.68
C SER A 56 -5.65 -20.65 5.63
N ASN A 57 -5.41 -20.78 6.93
CA ASN A 57 -6.44 -20.82 7.97
C ASN A 57 -6.73 -19.39 8.52
N GLY A 58 -6.06 -18.37 7.99
CA GLY A 58 -6.16 -16.99 8.45
C GLY A 58 -5.39 -16.70 9.74
N LEU A 59 -4.53 -17.62 10.19
CA LEU A 59 -3.71 -17.42 11.38
C LEU A 59 -2.45 -16.63 11.03
N ALA A 60 -2.10 -15.67 11.88
CA ALA A 60 -0.88 -14.90 11.71
C ALA A 60 0.35 -15.82 11.86
N VAL A 61 1.25 -15.76 10.88
CA VAL A 61 2.53 -16.47 10.93
C VAL A 61 3.51 -15.60 11.72
N GLY A 62 3.93 -16.09 12.89
CA GLY A 62 4.78 -15.36 13.82
C GLY A 62 6.24 -15.20 13.35
N GLN A 63 6.76 -13.99 13.60
CA GLN A 63 8.10 -13.42 13.42
C GLN A 63 8.58 -13.11 11.99
N LEU A 64 8.74 -11.78 11.79
CA LEU A 64 9.36 -10.99 10.72
C LEU A 64 9.86 -11.75 9.49
N LEU A 65 9.53 -11.22 8.31
CA LEU A 65 10.15 -11.45 7.00
C LEU A 65 11.69 -11.20 6.96
N GLN A 66 12.38 -11.16 8.11
CA GLN A 66 13.81 -10.93 8.28
C GLN A 66 14.70 -12.14 7.99
N GLN A 67 14.18 -13.29 7.57
CA GLN A 67 15.00 -14.51 7.43
C GLN A 67 15.43 -14.87 6.01
N VAL A 68 15.19 -14.02 5.00
CA VAL A 68 15.74 -14.27 3.65
C VAL A 68 16.31 -12.98 3.07
N ALA A 69 17.54 -12.66 3.48
CA ALA A 69 18.43 -11.70 2.81
C ALA A 69 19.69 -12.45 2.36
#